data_AF-A0A6I0DXI8-F1
#
_entry.id   AF-A0A6I0DXI8-F1
#
_cell.length_a   1.000
_cell.length_b   1.000
_cell.length_c   1.000
_cell.angle_alpha   90.00
_cell.angle_beta   90.00
_cell.angle_gamma   90.00
#
_symmetry.space_group_name_H-M   'P 1'
#
loop_
_entity.id
_entity.type
_entity.pdbx_description
1 polymer ?
#
loop_
_entity_poly.entity_id
_entity_poly.type
_entity_poly.pdbx_seq_one_letter_code
_entity_poly.pdbx_strand_id
1 'polypeptide(L)'
;MRKINFLSLILIALFTSWTAKAEVNFDLTTVGGVLVMGYDDVSAERNKAQEERWITVVNFGASGTSGRCSSVPKTFDIKSGRTIEFFLAKCDKLVINANIANNRGLKVNINDGADILLAGTGACMDYEVPVNSEVPVKIKVQGQNSNSSWTSLFTFYYEPKVPSISSFKINNLEAAIDRQAKTIGLELPFGTDITAVTPEVTLGGTAKGYSPEGAQNFASGPVVYTVTDSAGTNVDYIATITAKATPDTEKSITSLTINGRQATIDEATGAIACEFPSFEGPLANWPVAFELNSPTATVDYVSGSSFDFAANASLTIKVKAQDNSEKIYVVTPTVSTKKNVALLSINGQAESYDEKLLSAFAPYYVSHLKAQATAPADIAAFYANYDLIVLHSNVAGANPTALATKAMVSVKPILNLKAFFYNADRWSWSTATPQNASAGSDSAFVSSSLQN
;
A
#
# COMPACT_ATOMS: atom_id res chain seq x y z
N MET A 1 38.89 51.24 3.46
CA MET A 1 39.65 50.11 2.91
C MET A 1 39.86 49.06 3.99
N ARG A 2 39.36 47.84 3.77
CA ARG A 2 39.99 46.53 4.06
C ARG A 2 38.92 45.49 4.40
N LYS A 3 38.86 44.48 3.54
CA LYS A 3 38.32 43.15 3.81
C LYS A 3 38.99 42.56 5.04
N ILE A 4 38.24 41.83 5.86
CA ILE A 4 38.79 40.74 6.68
C ILE A 4 37.90 39.50 6.49
N ASN A 5 38.59 38.37 6.36
CA ASN A 5 38.15 37.04 5.96
C ASN A 5 37.29 36.31 6.99
N PHE A 6 36.54 35.37 6.42
CA PHE A 6 35.72 34.31 7.02
C PHE A 6 36.55 33.21 7.75
N LEU A 7 35.83 32.44 8.59
CA LEU A 7 36.17 31.21 9.35
C LEU A 7 36.96 31.42 10.66
N SER A 8 36.50 31.03 11.86
CA SER A 8 35.62 29.93 12.26
C SER A 8 35.01 30.18 13.65
N LEU A 9 33.75 29.78 13.89
CA LEU A 9 33.34 29.00 15.07
C LEU A 9 31.89 28.52 14.89
N ILE A 10 31.73 27.21 14.84
CA ILE A 10 30.45 26.52 15.01
C ILE A 10 30.02 26.74 16.46
N LEU A 11 28.90 27.43 16.66
CA LEU A 11 28.15 27.40 17.91
C LEU A 11 26.72 26.97 17.59
N ILE A 12 26.39 25.76 18.04
CA ILE A 12 25.04 25.22 18.09
C ILE A 12 24.24 26.13 19.03
N ALA A 13 23.44 27.03 18.45
CA ALA A 13 22.40 27.74 19.15
C ALA A 13 21.07 27.11 18.78
N LEU A 14 20.49 26.36 19.72
CA LEU A 14 19.07 26.08 19.75
C LEU A 14 18.33 27.41 19.63
N PHE A 15 17.81 27.72 18.44
CA PHE A 15 16.80 28.75 18.29
C PHE A 15 15.50 28.18 18.85
N THR A 16 15.28 28.41 20.14
CA THR A 16 13.93 28.53 20.67
C THR A 16 13.28 29.67 19.91
N SER A 17 12.49 29.35 18.88
CA SER A 17 11.58 30.30 18.26
C SER A 17 10.45 30.56 19.26
N TRP A 18 10.74 31.37 20.28
CA TRP A 18 9.71 32.16 20.91
C TRP A 18 9.26 33.19 19.88
N THR A 19 8.34 32.79 19.01
CA THR A 19 7.47 33.75 18.36
C THR A 19 6.71 34.43 19.48
N ALA A 20 7.08 35.68 19.78
CA ALA A 20 6.24 36.57 20.54
C ALA A 20 4.92 36.66 19.77
N LYS A 21 3.93 35.83 20.16
CA LYS A 21 2.56 35.95 19.67
C LYS A 21 2.07 37.29 20.19
N ALA A 22 2.10 38.30 19.32
CA ALA A 22 1.41 39.54 19.56
C ALA A 22 -0.02 39.20 19.98
N GLU A 23 -0.49 39.85 21.03
CA GLU A 23 -1.91 39.83 21.40
C GLU A 23 -2.70 40.42 20.24
N VAL A 24 -3.20 39.56 19.36
CA VAL A 24 -4.01 39.98 18.23
C VAL A 24 -5.44 40.11 18.73
N ASN A 25 -5.85 41.36 18.92
CA ASN A 25 -7.27 41.74 18.91
C ASN A 25 -7.84 41.38 17.54
N PHE A 26 -9.06 40.85 17.52
CA PHE A 26 -9.74 40.40 16.32
C PHE A 26 -9.73 41.47 15.22
N ASP A 27 -9.06 41.20 14.11
CA ASP A 27 -9.22 41.97 12.87
C ASP A 27 -10.41 41.38 12.10
N LEU A 28 -11.52 42.13 12.13
CA LEU A 28 -12.83 41.77 11.61
C LEU A 28 -13.06 42.24 10.16
N THR A 29 -12.01 42.70 9.47
CA THR A 29 -12.16 43.30 8.13
C THR A 29 -12.04 42.29 6.98
N THR A 30 -11.41 41.13 7.19
CA THR A 30 -11.33 40.00 6.23
C THR A 30 -12.21 38.81 6.60
N VAL A 31 -12.87 38.90 7.75
CA VAL A 31 -13.70 37.85 8.33
C VAL A 31 -15.16 38.28 8.17
N GLY A 32 -15.93 37.58 7.35
CA GLY A 32 -17.40 37.59 7.45
C GLY A 32 -17.83 36.87 8.73
N GLY A 33 -17.32 37.34 9.88
CA GLY A 33 -17.34 36.76 11.22
C GLY A 33 -16.97 37.86 12.23
N VAL A 34 -17.92 38.38 13.02
CA VAL A 34 -17.62 39.30 14.13
C VAL A 34 -17.19 38.55 15.36
N LEU A 35 -16.19 39.13 16.02
CA LEU A 35 -15.93 38.90 17.42
C LEU A 35 -15.66 40.23 18.12
N VAL A 36 -16.45 40.56 19.14
CA VAL A 36 -16.07 41.55 20.13
C VAL A 36 -16.51 41.07 21.52
N MET A 37 -15.61 41.13 22.48
CA MET A 37 -15.92 41.01 23.91
C MET A 37 -15.69 42.36 24.60
N GLY A 38 -16.78 42.99 25.06
CA GLY A 38 -16.82 44.24 25.82
C GLY A 38 -18.27 44.68 26.07
N TYR A 39 -18.53 45.29 27.22
CA TYR A 39 -19.84 45.48 27.89
C TYR A 39 -20.60 46.73 27.37
N ASP A 40 -21.94 46.73 27.45
CA ASP A 40 -22.92 47.81 27.16
C ASP A 40 -23.23 48.24 25.69
N ASP A 41 -22.35 48.01 24.70
CA ASP A 41 -22.55 48.48 23.30
C ASP A 41 -23.45 47.59 22.40
N VAL A 42 -23.89 46.42 22.87
CA VAL A 42 -24.70 45.45 22.09
C VAL A 42 -26.12 45.98 21.78
N SER A 43 -26.55 47.07 22.42
CA SER A 43 -27.91 47.61 22.23
C SER A 43 -28.10 48.50 20.98
N ALA A 44 -27.02 48.91 20.31
CA ALA A 44 -27.06 49.82 19.15
C ALA A 44 -27.24 49.14 17.77
N GLU A 45 -27.04 47.83 17.68
CA GLU A 45 -26.95 47.09 16.39
C GLU A 45 -28.29 46.49 15.90
N ARG A 46 -29.41 46.79 16.58
CA ARG A 46 -30.70 46.09 16.38
C ARG A 46 -31.43 46.40 15.06
N ASN A 47 -31.00 47.39 14.30
CA ASN A 47 -31.73 47.92 13.13
C ASN A 47 -31.10 47.60 11.76
N LYS A 48 -30.14 46.67 11.68
CA LYS A 48 -29.38 46.32 10.46
C LYS A 48 -29.87 45.05 9.73
N ALA A 49 -29.50 44.89 8.45
CA ALA A 49 -29.94 43.81 7.55
C ALA A 49 -29.38 42.42 7.97
N GLN A 50 -29.92 41.31 7.43
CA GLN A 50 -29.57 39.94 7.88
C GLN A 50 -28.10 39.55 7.69
N GLU A 51 -27.44 40.11 6.68
CA GLU A 51 -26.00 40.03 6.44
C GLU A 51 -25.13 40.89 7.37
N GLU A 52 -25.75 41.63 8.28
CA GLU A 52 -25.11 42.58 9.21
C GLU A 52 -25.34 42.22 10.70
N ARG A 53 -25.94 41.06 11.00
CA ARG A 53 -26.32 40.68 12.38
C ARG A 53 -25.26 39.82 13.05
N TRP A 54 -24.68 40.37 14.12
CA TRP A 54 -23.67 39.74 14.96
C TRP A 54 -24.12 39.65 16.42
N ILE A 55 -23.81 38.49 17.05
CA ILE A 55 -23.92 38.05 18.46
C ILE A 55 -24.73 38.92 19.47
N THR A 56 -25.66 38.26 20.18
CA THR A 56 -26.24 38.72 21.46
C THR A 56 -25.65 37.92 22.64
N VAL A 57 -25.11 38.63 23.63
CA VAL A 57 -24.47 38.08 24.83
C VAL A 57 -25.47 38.05 25.99
N VAL A 58 -25.66 36.90 26.64
CA VAL A 58 -26.45 36.78 27.89
C VAL A 58 -25.56 36.33 29.06
N ASN A 59 -25.39 37.26 30.02
CA ASN A 59 -24.86 37.13 31.38
C ASN A 59 -23.37 36.78 31.58
N PHE A 60 -22.55 37.81 31.82
CA PHE A 60 -21.17 37.68 32.32
C PHE A 60 -21.02 38.18 33.77
N GLY A 61 -20.53 37.28 34.63
CA GLY A 61 -19.90 37.62 35.90
C GLY A 61 -18.56 36.90 35.96
N ALA A 62 -17.48 37.67 36.08
CA ALA A 62 -16.09 37.20 36.14
C ALA A 62 -15.59 37.27 37.58
N SER A 63 -14.92 36.21 38.05
CA SER A 63 -14.21 36.23 39.33
C SER A 63 -12.98 35.33 39.30
N GLY A 64 -11.82 35.88 39.67
CA GLY A 64 -10.74 35.14 40.33
C GLY A 64 -9.69 34.43 39.47
N THR A 65 -8.46 34.47 39.97
CA THR A 65 -7.15 34.26 39.35
C THR A 65 -6.64 32.81 39.30
N SER A 66 -5.99 32.43 38.18
CA SER A 66 -4.70 31.70 38.04
C SER A 66 -4.71 30.61 36.95
N GLY A 67 -3.65 30.57 36.14
CA GLY A 67 -3.39 29.53 35.12
C GLY A 67 -3.61 30.00 33.68
N ARG A 68 -2.58 30.63 33.07
CA ARG A 68 -2.65 31.29 31.75
C ARG A 68 -1.85 30.53 30.70
N CYS A 69 -2.40 30.44 29.49
CA CYS A 69 -1.60 30.38 28.26
C CYS A 69 -0.96 31.79 28.12
N SER A 70 0.34 31.87 27.86
CA SER A 70 1.17 33.07 28.06
C SER A 70 0.59 34.42 27.57
N SER A 71 0.91 35.47 28.35
CA SER A 71 0.81 36.92 28.10
C SER A 71 -0.54 37.61 27.86
N VAL A 72 -1.71 36.97 27.97
CA VAL A 72 -3.01 37.70 27.89
C VAL A 72 -3.75 37.80 29.23
N PRO A 73 -4.13 39.00 29.73
CA PRO A 73 -4.89 39.15 30.98
C PRO A 73 -6.39 38.82 30.82
N LYS A 74 -6.97 38.14 31.83
CA LYS A 74 -8.42 37.90 32.13
C LYS A 74 -8.97 36.51 31.73
N THR A 75 -9.65 35.86 32.68
CA THR A 75 -10.32 34.56 32.56
C THR A 75 -11.83 34.75 32.51
N PHE A 76 -12.53 33.97 31.67
CA PHE A 76 -13.99 34.02 31.56
C PHE A 76 -14.63 32.63 31.82
N ASP A 77 -15.53 32.52 32.80
CA ASP A 77 -16.17 31.25 33.20
C ASP A 77 -17.49 31.01 32.42
N ILE A 78 -17.50 29.99 31.55
CA ILE A 78 -18.72 29.47 30.93
C ILE A 78 -19.37 28.49 31.92
N LYS A 79 -20.20 29.04 32.82
CA LYS A 79 -21.00 28.26 33.77
C LYS A 79 -22.05 27.40 33.04
N SER A 80 -22.51 26.34 33.72
CA SER A 80 -23.69 25.57 33.28
C SER A 80 -24.83 26.49 32.89
N GLY A 81 -25.36 26.34 31.67
CA GLY A 81 -26.44 27.16 31.13
C GLY A 81 -26.03 28.46 30.42
N ARG A 82 -24.74 28.83 30.42
CA ARG A 82 -24.23 29.93 29.58
C ARG A 82 -23.91 29.41 28.19
N THR A 83 -24.34 30.15 27.16
CA THR A 83 -24.17 29.79 25.75
C THR A 83 -23.55 30.96 25.01
N ILE A 84 -22.52 30.69 24.21
CA ILE A 84 -22.03 31.61 23.18
C ILE A 84 -22.63 31.13 21.87
N GLU A 85 -23.39 31.98 21.19
CA GLU A 85 -23.95 31.69 19.88
C GLU A 85 -23.44 32.71 18.86
N PHE A 86 -22.93 32.22 17.73
CA PHE A 86 -22.44 33.03 16.63
C PHE A 86 -22.64 32.34 15.30
N PHE A 87 -22.52 33.10 14.21
CA PHE A 87 -22.64 32.59 12.86
C PHE A 87 -21.29 32.67 12.14
N LEU A 88 -20.98 31.65 11.34
CA LEU A 88 -19.82 31.64 10.43
C LEU A 88 -20.34 31.48 9.00
N ALA A 89 -19.83 32.29 8.06
CA ALA A 89 -20.36 32.34 6.68
C ALA A 89 -20.26 31.01 5.91
N LYS A 90 -19.08 30.44 5.80
CA LYS A 90 -18.82 29.12 5.22
C LYS A 90 -17.66 28.58 6.02
N CYS A 91 -17.82 27.45 6.69
CA CYS A 91 -16.84 27.00 7.67
C CYS A 91 -16.45 25.56 7.38
N ASP A 92 -15.16 25.35 7.09
CA ASP A 92 -14.61 24.02 6.91
C ASP A 92 -14.25 23.43 8.28
N LYS A 93 -13.48 24.18 9.05
CA LYS A 93 -13.03 23.81 10.39
C LYS A 93 -13.11 24.99 11.34
N LEU A 94 -13.54 24.73 12.56
CA LEU A 94 -13.48 25.65 13.69
C LEU A 94 -12.42 25.15 14.67
N VAL A 95 -11.48 25.99 15.08
CA VAL A 95 -10.49 25.69 16.11
C VAL A 95 -10.78 26.54 17.33
N ILE A 96 -10.89 25.88 18.48
CA ILE A 96 -11.12 26.51 19.76
C ILE A 96 -9.84 26.37 20.57
N ASN A 97 -9.12 27.47 20.79
CA ASN A 97 -8.01 27.48 21.74
C ASN A 97 -8.57 27.74 23.14
N ALA A 98 -8.44 26.75 24.02
CA ALA A 98 -8.95 26.83 25.39
C ALA A 98 -8.08 26.06 26.38
N ASN A 99 -8.03 26.53 27.62
CA ASN A 99 -7.58 25.72 28.76
C ASN A 99 -8.81 25.26 29.55
N ILE A 100 -9.13 23.97 29.43
CA ILE A 100 -10.29 23.36 30.09
C ILE A 100 -9.78 22.39 31.15
N ALA A 101 -10.21 22.56 32.41
CA ALA A 101 -9.78 21.70 33.51
C ALA A 101 -10.16 20.21 33.32
N ASN A 102 -9.37 19.31 33.91
CA ASN A 102 -9.67 17.86 33.94
C ASN A 102 -11.09 17.58 34.45
N ASN A 103 -11.77 16.59 33.86
CA ASN A 103 -13.15 16.19 34.16
C ASN A 103 -14.23 17.26 33.86
N ARG A 104 -13.90 18.25 33.02
CA ARG A 104 -14.84 19.26 32.49
C ARG A 104 -14.79 19.25 30.97
N GLY A 105 -15.65 20.04 30.33
CA GLY A 105 -15.66 20.12 28.87
C GLY A 105 -16.54 21.23 28.33
N LEU A 106 -16.43 21.45 27.02
CA LEU A 106 -17.35 22.28 26.25
C LEU A 106 -18.20 21.41 25.35
N LYS A 107 -19.43 21.85 25.12
CA LYS A 107 -20.33 21.33 24.09
C LYS A 107 -20.35 22.34 22.97
N VAL A 108 -19.93 21.90 21.78
CA VAL A 108 -20.04 22.67 20.55
C VAL A 108 -21.16 22.08 19.72
N ASN A 109 -22.14 22.89 19.41
CA ASN A 109 -23.30 22.52 18.65
C ASN A 109 -23.32 23.31 17.35
N ILE A 110 -23.52 22.61 16.23
CA ILE A 110 -23.55 23.18 14.89
C ILE A 110 -24.98 23.05 14.38
N ASN A 111 -25.60 24.18 14.01
CA ASN A 111 -26.96 24.25 13.46
C ASN A 111 -28.05 23.51 14.28
N ASP A 112 -27.98 23.58 15.61
CA ASP A 112 -28.90 22.86 16.52
C ASP A 112 -28.82 21.33 16.42
N GLY A 113 -27.69 20.80 15.94
CA GLY A 113 -27.43 19.37 15.81
C GLY A 113 -27.09 18.66 17.12
N ALA A 114 -26.32 17.57 17.04
CA ALA A 114 -25.77 16.90 18.21
C ALA A 114 -24.60 17.68 18.80
N ASP A 115 -24.43 17.60 20.12
CA ASP A 115 -23.30 18.22 20.82
C ASP A 115 -21.98 17.49 20.51
N ILE A 116 -20.99 18.22 20.01
CA ILE A 116 -19.60 17.80 19.91
C ILE A 116 -18.93 18.12 21.25
N LEU A 117 -18.43 17.10 21.93
CA LEU A 117 -17.83 17.26 23.25
C LEU A 117 -16.33 17.50 23.16
N LEU A 118 -15.88 18.60 23.75
CA LEU A 118 -14.47 18.94 23.91
C LEU A 118 -14.07 18.72 25.37
N ALA A 119 -13.42 17.59 25.64
CA ALA A 119 -13.00 17.22 26.99
C ALA A 119 -11.78 18.02 27.45
N GLY A 120 -11.76 18.43 28.72
CA GLY A 120 -10.68 19.17 29.32
C GLY A 120 -9.51 18.29 29.74
N THR A 121 -8.31 18.81 29.49
CA THR A 121 -7.01 18.16 29.76
C THR A 121 -6.23 18.84 30.89
N GLY A 122 -6.76 19.93 31.45
CA GLY A 122 -6.05 20.76 32.43
C GLY A 122 -4.94 21.61 31.84
N ALA A 123 -4.80 21.64 30.51
CA ALA A 123 -3.78 22.40 29.79
C ALA A 123 -4.40 23.20 28.63
N CYS A 124 -3.66 24.23 28.21
CA CYS A 124 -3.98 25.00 27.00
C CYS A 124 -3.76 24.18 25.74
N MET A 125 -4.78 24.04 24.90
CA MET A 125 -4.65 23.35 23.62
C MET A 125 -5.65 23.85 22.57
N ASP A 126 -5.39 23.49 21.31
CA ASP A 126 -6.28 23.71 20.19
C ASP A 126 -7.23 22.53 20.05
N TYR A 127 -8.54 22.80 20.11
CA TYR A 127 -9.59 21.85 19.85
C TYR A 127 -10.15 22.07 18.45
N GLU A 128 -9.87 21.15 17.54
CA GLU A 128 -10.42 21.18 16.19
C GLU A 128 -11.83 20.58 16.16
N VAL A 129 -12.77 21.36 15.64
CA VAL A 129 -14.18 21.01 15.43
C VAL A 129 -14.43 21.01 13.93
N PRO A 130 -14.62 19.84 13.29
CA PRO A 130 -14.97 19.77 11.88
C PRO A 130 -16.39 20.33 11.68
N VAL A 131 -16.56 21.22 10.70
CA VAL A 131 -17.85 21.85 10.39
C VAL A 131 -18.31 21.51 8.97
N ASN A 132 -17.41 21.63 7.99
CA ASN A 132 -17.59 21.24 6.59
C ASN A 132 -18.86 21.79 5.89
N SER A 133 -19.28 23.01 6.22
CA SER A 133 -20.51 23.61 5.68
C SER A 133 -20.28 24.55 4.51
N GLU A 134 -21.10 24.41 3.46
CA GLU A 134 -21.14 25.30 2.28
C GLU A 134 -22.09 26.49 2.43
N VAL A 135 -22.87 26.50 3.51
CA VAL A 135 -23.81 27.58 3.88
C VAL A 135 -23.44 28.15 5.24
N PRO A 136 -23.93 29.36 5.59
CA PRO A 136 -23.75 29.91 6.93
C PRO A 136 -24.19 28.93 8.01
N VAL A 137 -23.32 28.74 9.00
CA VAL A 137 -23.58 27.87 10.15
C VAL A 137 -23.77 28.69 11.40
N LYS A 138 -24.68 28.23 12.23
CA LYS A 138 -24.84 28.66 13.62
C LYS A 138 -23.98 27.76 14.50
N ILE A 139 -23.09 28.36 15.28
CA ILE A 139 -22.27 27.68 16.27
C ILE A 139 -22.76 28.09 17.66
N LYS A 140 -23.04 27.09 18.49
CA LYS A 140 -23.37 27.23 19.90
C LYS A 140 -22.28 26.59 20.73
N VAL A 141 -21.68 27.31 21.67
CA VAL A 141 -20.72 26.76 22.63
C VAL A 141 -21.24 26.89 24.05
N GLN A 142 -21.28 25.77 24.78
CA GLN A 142 -21.83 25.68 26.13
C GLN A 142 -20.87 24.92 27.06
N GLY A 143 -20.94 25.17 28.36
CA GLY A 143 -20.25 24.33 29.35
C GLY A 143 -20.92 22.95 29.48
N GLN A 144 -20.13 21.88 29.65
CA GLN A 144 -20.64 20.51 29.69
C GLN A 144 -21.41 20.15 30.98
N ASN A 145 -21.01 20.66 32.14
CA ASN A 145 -21.47 20.16 33.45
C ASN A 145 -22.21 21.23 34.28
N SER A 146 -23.04 20.78 35.24
CA SER A 146 -23.76 21.59 36.25
C SER A 146 -22.85 22.39 37.18
N ASN A 147 -21.58 21.99 37.29
CA ASN A 147 -20.51 22.74 37.96
C ASN A 147 -19.67 23.44 36.88
N SER A 148 -19.51 24.76 36.98
CA SER A 148 -18.74 25.66 36.10
C SER A 148 -17.67 24.96 35.24
N SER A 149 -17.71 25.14 33.91
CA SER A 149 -16.58 24.81 33.04
C SER A 149 -15.62 25.99 33.08
N TRP A 150 -14.66 25.92 34.01
CA TRP A 150 -13.62 26.95 34.07
C TRP A 150 -12.78 26.83 32.82
N THR A 151 -12.99 27.77 31.91
CA THR A 151 -12.17 27.95 30.72
C THR A 151 -11.34 29.20 30.94
N SER A 152 -10.02 29.09 30.91
CA SER A 152 -9.14 30.26 30.91
C SER A 152 -8.68 30.52 29.49
N LEU A 153 -9.01 31.71 28.97
CA LEU A 153 -8.78 32.16 27.59
C LEU A 153 -9.52 31.29 26.55
N PHE A 154 -10.28 31.95 25.67
CA PHE A 154 -11.13 31.29 24.69
C PHE A 154 -11.03 32.07 23.38
N THR A 155 -10.27 31.53 22.43
CA THR A 155 -10.12 32.13 21.09
C THR A 155 -10.67 31.17 20.05
N PHE A 156 -11.42 31.72 19.09
CA PHE A 156 -11.84 30.99 17.92
C PHE A 156 -10.95 31.34 16.74
N TYR A 157 -10.51 30.33 16.03
CA TYR A 157 -10.03 30.44 14.66
C TYR A 157 -10.95 29.60 13.81
N TYR A 158 -11.22 29.99 12.58
CA TYR A 158 -11.90 29.09 11.66
C TYR A 158 -11.27 29.19 10.28
N GLU A 159 -11.33 28.10 9.55
CA GLU A 159 -10.92 28.02 8.16
C GLU A 159 -12.19 28.20 7.31
N PRO A 160 -12.30 29.31 6.56
CA PRO A 160 -13.42 29.48 5.65
C PRO A 160 -13.46 28.35 4.64
N LYS A 161 -14.65 27.81 4.38
CA LYS A 161 -14.81 26.82 3.31
C LYS A 161 -14.78 27.55 1.97
N VAL A 162 -13.68 27.39 1.24
CA VAL A 162 -13.43 28.07 -0.05
C VAL A 162 -13.68 27.15 -1.26
N PRO A 163 -13.86 27.70 -2.47
CA PRO A 163 -13.81 26.93 -3.71
C PRO A 163 -12.54 26.08 -3.77
N SER A 164 -12.66 24.83 -4.20
CA SER A 164 -11.49 23.96 -4.37
C SER A 164 -11.69 22.95 -5.50
N ILE A 165 -10.60 22.27 -5.85
CA ILE A 165 -10.63 21.09 -6.73
C ILE A 165 -10.48 19.85 -5.84
N SER A 166 -11.42 18.91 -5.95
CA SER A 166 -11.42 17.67 -5.19
C SER A 166 -10.67 16.54 -5.90
N SER A 167 -10.77 16.49 -7.23
CA SER A 167 -10.07 15.55 -8.10
C SER A 167 -9.70 16.22 -9.43
N PHE A 168 -8.58 15.79 -10.00
CA PHE A 168 -8.10 16.21 -11.31
C PHE A 168 -7.47 14.99 -11.96
N LYS A 169 -8.02 14.53 -13.10
CA LYS A 169 -7.55 13.31 -13.77
C LYS A 169 -7.25 13.55 -15.23
N ILE A 170 -6.28 12.81 -15.75
CA ILE A 170 -5.98 12.73 -17.17
C ILE A 170 -5.74 11.26 -17.50
N ASN A 171 -6.40 10.72 -18.53
CA ASN A 171 -6.25 9.31 -18.95
C ASN A 171 -6.42 8.31 -17.79
N ASN A 172 -7.41 8.52 -16.91
CA ASN A 172 -7.66 7.76 -15.68
C ASN A 172 -6.55 7.81 -14.60
N LEU A 173 -5.51 8.62 -14.78
CA LEU A 173 -4.48 8.85 -13.76
C LEU A 173 -4.87 10.04 -12.87
N GLU A 174 -4.83 9.85 -11.55
CA GLU A 174 -5.12 10.91 -10.58
C GLU A 174 -3.91 11.81 -10.36
N ALA A 175 -4.13 13.13 -10.46
CA ALA A 175 -3.13 14.11 -10.09
C ALA A 175 -3.03 14.27 -8.56
N ALA A 176 -1.83 14.55 -8.06
CA ALA A 176 -1.62 14.99 -6.70
C ALA A 176 -2.11 16.44 -6.55
N ILE A 177 -2.98 16.70 -5.56
CA ILE A 177 -3.54 18.03 -5.30
C ILE A 177 -3.07 18.50 -3.92
N ASP A 178 -2.26 19.54 -3.89
CA ASP A 178 -1.95 20.29 -2.68
C ASP A 178 -2.95 21.44 -2.53
N ARG A 179 -3.87 21.32 -1.58
CA ARG A 179 -4.91 22.31 -1.33
C ARG A 179 -4.41 23.53 -0.56
N GLN A 180 -3.26 23.46 0.10
CA GLN A 180 -2.68 24.58 0.82
C GLN A 180 -1.81 25.41 -0.12
N ALA A 181 -0.92 24.76 -0.88
CA ALA A 181 -0.07 25.41 -1.88
C ALA A 181 -0.82 25.77 -3.18
N LYS A 182 -2.04 25.24 -3.36
CA LYS A 182 -2.86 25.41 -4.57
C LYS A 182 -2.14 24.92 -5.83
N THR A 183 -1.53 23.75 -5.75
CA THR A 183 -0.81 23.13 -6.87
C THR A 183 -1.42 21.79 -7.22
N ILE A 184 -1.41 21.47 -8.51
CA ILE A 184 -1.82 20.18 -9.06
C ILE A 184 -0.64 19.62 -9.84
N GLY A 185 -0.22 18.40 -9.52
CA GLY A 185 0.92 17.74 -10.16
C GLY A 185 0.55 16.38 -10.71
N LEU A 186 0.88 16.12 -11.98
CA LEU A 186 0.74 14.80 -12.58
C LEU A 186 1.89 14.54 -13.57
N GLU A 187 2.49 13.36 -13.47
CA GLU A 187 3.43 12.84 -14.47
C GLU A 187 2.74 11.74 -15.27
N LEU A 188 2.59 11.96 -16.57
CA LEU A 188 1.99 11.03 -17.52
C LEU A 188 3.06 10.08 -18.11
N PRO A 189 2.65 8.92 -18.66
CA PRO A 189 3.56 8.00 -19.31
C PRO A 189 4.40 8.66 -20.41
N PHE A 190 5.59 8.11 -20.66
CA PHE A 190 6.47 8.57 -21.74
C PHE A 190 5.73 8.58 -23.09
N GLY A 191 5.99 9.60 -23.89
CA GLY A 191 5.38 9.76 -25.23
C GLY A 191 3.94 10.26 -25.22
N THR A 192 3.34 10.54 -24.06
CA THR A 192 2.01 11.18 -24.00
C THR A 192 2.08 12.59 -24.57
N ASP A 193 1.22 12.90 -25.55
CA ASP A 193 1.09 14.26 -26.07
C ASP A 193 0.35 15.14 -25.05
N ILE A 194 1.04 16.17 -24.55
CA ILE A 194 0.51 17.12 -23.56
C ILE A 194 0.20 18.50 -24.16
N THR A 195 0.14 18.62 -25.50
CA THR A 195 -0.14 19.88 -26.19
C THR A 195 -1.63 20.24 -26.25
N ALA A 196 -2.52 19.25 -26.12
CA ALA A 196 -3.96 19.44 -26.12
C ALA A 196 -4.68 18.32 -25.33
N VAL A 197 -4.63 18.41 -24.00
CA VAL A 197 -5.21 17.40 -23.09
C VAL A 197 -6.40 17.98 -22.36
N THR A 198 -7.50 17.21 -22.26
CA THR A 198 -8.69 17.59 -21.51
C THR A 198 -8.70 16.89 -20.15
N PRO A 199 -8.48 17.61 -19.04
CA PRO A 199 -8.56 17.01 -17.72
C PRO A 199 -10.01 16.82 -17.26
N GLU A 200 -10.25 15.73 -16.54
CA GLU A 200 -11.49 15.52 -15.79
C GLU A 200 -11.35 16.19 -14.42
N VAL A 201 -12.04 17.32 -14.24
CA VAL A 201 -11.99 18.11 -13.00
C VAL A 201 -13.25 17.86 -12.18
N THR A 202 -13.07 17.39 -10.95
CA THR A 202 -14.15 17.34 -9.96
C THR A 202 -13.97 18.50 -8.99
N LEU A 203 -15.01 19.31 -8.85
CA LEU A 203 -15.03 20.43 -7.93
C LEU A 203 -15.16 19.96 -6.47
N GLY A 204 -14.72 20.80 -5.54
CA GLY A 204 -14.82 20.58 -4.11
C GLY A 204 -15.01 21.90 -3.35
N GLY A 205 -15.10 21.81 -2.02
CA GLY A 205 -15.29 22.99 -1.19
C GLY A 205 -16.61 23.70 -1.53
N THR A 206 -16.56 24.98 -1.89
CA THR A 206 -17.76 25.72 -2.34
C THR A 206 -17.82 26.01 -3.84
N ALA A 207 -16.92 25.43 -4.62
CA ALA A 207 -16.81 25.68 -6.06
C ALA A 207 -18.08 25.22 -6.81
N LYS A 208 -18.52 26.03 -7.78
CA LYS A 208 -19.66 25.73 -8.69
C LYS A 208 -19.28 25.80 -10.17
N GLY A 209 -18.13 26.39 -10.49
CA GLY A 209 -17.56 26.40 -11.84
C GLY A 209 -16.04 26.50 -11.78
N TYR A 210 -15.41 26.32 -12.93
CA TYR A 210 -13.97 26.51 -13.10
C TYR A 210 -13.63 26.99 -14.51
N SER A 211 -12.43 27.51 -14.67
CA SER A 211 -11.85 27.90 -15.96
C SER A 211 -10.34 27.67 -15.92
N PRO A 212 -9.70 27.24 -17.02
CA PRO A 212 -10.30 26.95 -18.32
C PRO A 212 -10.97 25.57 -18.38
N GLU A 213 -12.01 25.43 -19.20
CA GLU A 213 -12.63 24.15 -19.54
C GLU A 213 -12.09 23.62 -20.89
N GLY A 214 -12.18 22.30 -21.10
CA GLY A 214 -11.75 21.66 -22.35
C GLY A 214 -10.23 21.45 -22.45
N ALA A 215 -9.74 21.28 -23.68
CA ALA A 215 -8.35 20.92 -23.95
C ALA A 215 -7.37 22.04 -23.62
N GLN A 216 -6.32 21.72 -22.86
CA GLN A 216 -5.25 22.63 -22.45
C GLN A 216 -3.88 22.18 -22.94
N ASN A 217 -2.99 23.14 -23.15
CA ASN A 217 -1.60 22.90 -23.52
C ASN A 217 -0.68 23.01 -22.30
N PHE A 218 -0.16 21.87 -21.83
CA PHE A 218 0.81 21.82 -20.73
C PHE A 218 2.27 21.77 -21.21
N ALA A 219 2.51 21.59 -22.51
CA ALA A 219 3.85 21.60 -23.09
C ALA A 219 4.54 22.97 -22.99
N SER A 220 3.76 24.05 -22.84
CA SER A 220 4.27 25.42 -22.69
C SER A 220 4.48 25.85 -21.24
N GLY A 221 4.25 24.95 -20.28
CA GLY A 221 4.35 25.20 -18.84
C GLY A 221 3.04 24.99 -18.10
N PRO A 222 3.00 25.35 -16.81
CA PRO A 222 1.81 25.16 -15.98
C PRO A 222 0.60 25.97 -16.46
N VAL A 223 -0.60 25.41 -16.29
CA VAL A 223 -1.88 26.07 -16.60
C VAL A 223 -2.58 26.44 -15.30
N VAL A 224 -3.08 27.67 -15.21
CA VAL A 224 -3.82 28.14 -14.03
C VAL A 224 -5.30 27.79 -14.18
N TYR A 225 -5.82 27.06 -13.20
CA TYR A 225 -7.23 26.73 -13.06
C TYR A 225 -7.86 27.59 -11.97
N THR A 226 -8.75 28.49 -12.35
CA THR A 226 -9.54 29.28 -11.40
C THR A 226 -10.86 28.55 -11.11
N VAL A 227 -11.10 28.21 -9.85
CA VAL A 227 -12.40 27.72 -9.38
C VAL A 227 -13.20 28.85 -8.75
N THR A 228 -14.50 28.90 -9.04
CA THR A 228 -15.39 30.00 -8.63
C THR A 228 -16.61 29.47 -7.89
N ASP A 229 -17.01 30.12 -6.79
CA ASP A 229 -18.31 29.87 -6.14
C ASP A 229 -19.43 30.78 -6.68
N SER A 230 -20.67 30.52 -6.25
CA SER A 230 -21.84 31.34 -6.59
C SER A 230 -21.77 32.79 -6.11
N ALA A 231 -20.88 33.11 -5.16
CA ALA A 231 -20.70 34.46 -4.64
C ALA A 231 -19.61 35.23 -5.39
N GLY A 232 -18.93 34.60 -6.37
CA GLY A 232 -17.84 35.20 -7.14
C GLY A 232 -16.47 35.08 -6.48
N THR A 233 -16.32 34.31 -5.40
CA THR A 233 -15.02 34.02 -4.80
C THR A 233 -14.22 33.13 -5.75
N ASN A 234 -12.99 33.53 -6.05
CA ASN A 234 -12.09 32.81 -6.95
C ASN A 234 -10.90 32.23 -6.17
N VAL A 235 -10.51 31.00 -6.51
CA VAL A 235 -9.27 30.37 -6.03
C VAL A 235 -8.53 29.78 -7.22
N ASP A 236 -7.28 30.18 -7.40
CA ASP A 236 -6.43 29.70 -8.49
C ASP A 236 -5.62 28.48 -8.04
N TYR A 237 -5.56 27.47 -8.91
CA TYR A 237 -4.71 26.29 -8.79
C TYR A 237 -3.71 26.25 -9.96
N ILE A 238 -2.43 26.05 -9.67
CA ILE A 238 -1.40 25.92 -10.70
C ILE A 238 -1.25 24.43 -11.04
N ALA A 239 -1.73 24.04 -12.22
CA ALA A 239 -1.64 22.67 -12.72
C ALA A 239 -0.37 22.48 -13.56
N THR A 240 0.53 21.65 -13.05
CA THR A 240 1.77 21.23 -13.71
C THR A 240 1.64 19.78 -14.14
N ILE A 241 1.39 19.58 -15.43
CA ILE A 241 1.28 18.26 -16.04
C ILE A 241 2.53 18.04 -16.89
N THR A 242 3.19 16.92 -16.67
CA THR A 242 4.40 16.53 -17.39
C THR A 242 4.21 15.15 -18.00
N ALA A 243 5.02 14.80 -18.99
CA ALA A 243 5.19 13.42 -19.43
C ALA A 243 6.59 12.97 -19.04
N LYS A 244 6.77 11.69 -18.70
CA LYS A 244 8.10 11.13 -18.41
C LYS A 244 9.08 11.49 -19.53
N ALA A 245 10.26 11.94 -19.13
CA ALA A 245 11.29 12.40 -20.07
C ALA A 245 12.01 11.26 -20.80
N THR A 246 12.09 10.08 -20.17
CA THR A 246 12.78 8.91 -20.71
C THR A 246 11.83 7.74 -20.90
N PRO A 247 11.98 6.99 -21.99
CA PRO A 247 11.26 5.74 -22.18
C PRO A 247 11.71 4.68 -21.16
N ASP A 248 10.84 3.71 -20.90
CA ASP A 248 11.21 2.49 -20.19
C ASP A 248 12.23 1.69 -21.00
N THR A 249 13.24 1.15 -20.30
CA THR A 249 14.35 0.38 -20.89
C THR A 249 14.30 -1.11 -20.51
N GLU A 250 13.32 -1.47 -19.66
CA GLU A 250 13.12 -2.83 -19.16
C GLU A 250 12.57 -3.76 -20.25
N LYS A 251 13.20 -4.93 -20.38
CA LYS A 251 12.96 -5.91 -21.45
C LYS A 251 13.32 -7.33 -21.01
N SER A 252 13.20 -7.60 -19.71
CA SER A 252 13.59 -8.87 -19.12
C SER A 252 12.41 -9.83 -19.02
N ILE A 253 12.66 -11.11 -19.26
CA ILE A 253 11.76 -12.20 -18.90
C ILE A 253 12.01 -12.57 -17.43
N THR A 254 11.02 -12.42 -16.56
CA THR A 254 11.14 -12.69 -15.12
C THR A 254 10.87 -14.14 -14.76
N SER A 255 10.00 -14.80 -15.54
CA SER A 255 9.66 -16.20 -15.39
C SER A 255 9.35 -16.81 -16.76
N LEU A 256 9.71 -18.08 -16.95
CA LEU A 256 9.32 -18.84 -18.13
C LEU A 256 9.05 -20.29 -17.74
N THR A 257 7.99 -20.85 -18.27
CA THR A 257 7.67 -22.28 -18.19
C THR A 257 7.56 -22.89 -19.58
N ILE A 258 7.97 -24.15 -19.69
CA ILE A 258 7.79 -24.98 -20.88
C ILE A 258 6.95 -26.17 -20.46
N ASN A 259 5.75 -26.31 -21.06
CA ASN A 259 4.78 -27.33 -20.67
C ASN A 259 4.50 -27.37 -19.15
N GLY A 260 4.42 -26.20 -18.53
CA GLY A 260 4.20 -26.03 -17.08
C GLY A 260 5.44 -26.25 -16.19
N ARG A 261 6.59 -26.68 -16.74
CA ARG A 261 7.85 -26.82 -16.00
C ARG A 261 8.62 -25.51 -16.01
N GLN A 262 9.04 -25.03 -14.84
CA GLN A 262 9.85 -23.82 -14.70
C GLN A 262 11.21 -23.98 -15.38
N ALA A 263 11.59 -22.99 -16.19
CA ALA A 263 12.90 -22.89 -16.81
C ALA A 263 13.86 -22.03 -15.97
N THR A 264 15.16 -22.27 -16.15
CA THR A 264 16.24 -21.43 -15.65
C THR A 264 16.57 -20.37 -16.68
N ILE A 265 16.60 -19.10 -16.25
CA ILE A 265 16.90 -17.95 -17.11
C ILE A 265 18.29 -17.44 -16.73
N ASP A 266 19.23 -17.48 -17.67
CA ASP A 266 20.47 -16.74 -17.59
C ASP A 266 20.26 -15.36 -18.21
N GLU A 267 20.01 -14.39 -17.34
CA GLU A 267 19.74 -13.02 -17.76
C GLU A 267 20.97 -12.34 -18.39
N ALA A 268 22.20 -12.77 -18.09
CA ALA A 268 23.39 -12.14 -18.68
C ALA A 268 23.54 -12.52 -20.17
N THR A 269 23.21 -13.77 -20.52
CA THR A 269 23.40 -14.30 -21.87
C THR A 269 22.10 -14.37 -22.69
N GLY A 270 20.94 -14.32 -22.04
CA GLY A 270 19.64 -14.58 -22.66
C GLY A 270 19.36 -16.08 -22.86
N ALA A 271 20.21 -16.97 -22.36
CA ALA A 271 19.97 -18.40 -22.44
C ALA A 271 18.84 -18.82 -21.49
N ILE A 272 17.88 -19.59 -22.00
CA ILE A 272 16.82 -20.19 -21.18
C ILE A 272 16.89 -21.70 -21.33
N ALA A 273 17.18 -22.37 -20.22
CA ALA A 273 17.34 -23.82 -20.17
C ALA A 273 16.22 -24.46 -19.36
N CYS A 274 15.72 -25.60 -19.82
CA CYS A 274 14.76 -26.41 -19.09
C CYS A 274 15.08 -27.88 -19.35
N GLU A 275 15.52 -28.59 -18.32
CA GLU A 275 15.81 -30.02 -18.41
C GLU A 275 14.50 -30.81 -18.17
N PHE A 276 14.24 -31.80 -19.03
CA PHE A 276 13.11 -32.73 -18.95
C PHE A 276 13.63 -34.16 -18.73
N PRO A 277 12.86 -35.05 -18.06
CA PRO A 277 13.27 -36.43 -17.96
C PRO A 277 13.24 -37.12 -19.33
N SER A 278 13.96 -38.23 -19.46
CA SER A 278 14.09 -39.00 -20.70
C SER A 278 12.78 -39.55 -21.27
N PHE A 279 11.71 -39.61 -20.46
CA PHE A 279 10.40 -40.09 -20.89
C PHE A 279 9.39 -38.97 -21.21
N GLU A 280 9.71 -37.70 -20.93
CA GLU A 280 8.80 -36.58 -21.22
C GLU A 280 9.21 -35.78 -22.46
N GLY A 281 10.50 -35.58 -22.77
CA GLY A 281 10.91 -34.56 -23.74
C GLY A 281 11.95 -34.92 -24.83
N PRO A 282 12.21 -33.98 -25.78
CA PRO A 282 11.34 -32.85 -26.13
C PRO A 282 10.28 -33.31 -27.13
N LEU A 283 9.03 -32.90 -26.94
CA LEU A 283 7.92 -33.29 -27.81
C LEU A 283 7.37 -32.09 -28.58
N ALA A 284 6.60 -32.39 -29.62
CA ALA A 284 5.89 -31.37 -30.38
C ALA A 284 4.80 -30.68 -29.54
N ASN A 285 4.52 -29.42 -29.88
CA ASN A 285 3.39 -28.63 -29.39
C ASN A 285 3.39 -28.26 -27.89
N TRP A 286 4.55 -28.02 -27.30
CA TRP A 286 4.65 -27.63 -25.88
C TRP A 286 4.38 -26.14 -25.66
N PRO A 287 3.47 -25.76 -24.74
CA PRO A 287 3.20 -24.35 -24.46
C PRO A 287 4.41 -23.70 -23.78
N VAL A 288 4.79 -22.52 -24.27
CA VAL A 288 5.84 -21.69 -23.70
C VAL A 288 5.20 -20.44 -23.13
N ALA A 289 5.11 -20.36 -21.80
CA ALA A 289 4.49 -19.23 -21.10
C ALA A 289 5.53 -18.48 -20.28
N PHE A 290 5.49 -17.15 -20.32
CA PHE A 290 6.43 -16.28 -19.63
C PHE A 290 5.79 -14.97 -19.18
N GLU A 291 6.49 -14.29 -18.26
CA GLU A 291 6.16 -12.95 -17.76
C GLU A 291 7.31 -11.99 -18.04
N LEU A 292 6.96 -10.73 -18.35
CA LEU A 292 7.91 -9.65 -18.56
C LEU A 292 8.00 -8.78 -17.32
N ASN A 293 9.16 -8.15 -17.11
CA ASN A 293 9.35 -7.19 -16.02
C ASN A 293 8.73 -5.81 -16.30
N SER A 294 8.28 -5.54 -17.52
CA SER A 294 7.62 -4.29 -17.90
C SER A 294 6.35 -4.53 -18.71
N PRO A 295 5.24 -3.83 -18.38
CA PRO A 295 4.00 -3.87 -19.16
C PRO A 295 4.09 -3.09 -20.48
N THR A 296 5.14 -2.28 -20.67
CA THR A 296 5.36 -1.51 -21.92
C THR A 296 6.27 -2.21 -22.92
N ALA A 297 6.92 -3.30 -22.50
CA ALA A 297 7.72 -4.14 -23.38
C ALA A 297 6.83 -4.93 -24.34
N THR A 298 7.34 -5.15 -25.55
CA THR A 298 6.69 -5.94 -26.61
C THR A 298 7.51 -7.18 -26.92
N VAL A 299 6.86 -8.23 -27.42
CA VAL A 299 7.49 -9.52 -27.75
C VAL A 299 7.02 -10.04 -29.10
N ASP A 300 7.91 -10.74 -29.80
CA ASP A 300 7.60 -11.40 -31.08
C ASP A 300 7.00 -12.81 -30.92
N TYR A 301 6.87 -13.30 -29.69
CA TYR A 301 6.23 -14.56 -29.36
C TYR A 301 5.06 -14.35 -28.40
N VAL A 302 3.92 -14.96 -28.72
CA VAL A 302 2.72 -14.89 -27.87
C VAL A 302 2.86 -15.88 -26.72
N SER A 303 3.06 -15.37 -25.50
CA SER A 303 3.13 -16.16 -24.26
C SER A 303 1.96 -17.14 -24.15
N GLY A 304 2.26 -18.40 -23.83
CA GLY A 304 1.33 -19.52 -23.75
C GLY A 304 1.16 -20.31 -25.06
N SER A 305 1.65 -19.80 -26.20
CA SER A 305 1.57 -20.53 -27.47
C SER A 305 2.42 -21.80 -27.45
N SER A 306 1.98 -22.82 -28.18
CA SER A 306 2.72 -24.07 -28.36
C SER A 306 3.87 -23.93 -29.36
N PHE A 307 5.01 -24.54 -29.06
CA PHE A 307 6.16 -24.65 -29.94
C PHE A 307 6.58 -26.11 -30.13
N ASP A 308 7.02 -26.47 -31.34
CA ASP A 308 7.49 -27.82 -31.67
C ASP A 308 9.02 -27.92 -31.49
N PHE A 309 9.42 -28.34 -30.29
CA PHE A 309 10.83 -28.57 -29.97
C PHE A 309 11.40 -29.88 -30.54
N ALA A 310 10.55 -30.79 -31.04
CA ALA A 310 10.99 -32.00 -31.72
C ALA A 310 11.44 -31.68 -33.15
N ALA A 311 10.77 -30.73 -33.81
CA ALA A 311 11.17 -30.22 -35.13
C ALA A 311 12.26 -29.13 -35.05
N ASN A 312 12.26 -28.31 -33.99
CA ASN A 312 13.17 -27.18 -33.83
C ASN A 312 13.85 -27.20 -32.45
N ALA A 313 15.16 -27.42 -32.39
CA ALA A 313 15.88 -27.57 -31.12
C ALA A 313 15.83 -26.34 -30.19
N SER A 314 15.47 -25.16 -30.71
CA SER A 314 15.41 -23.91 -29.93
C SER A 314 14.32 -22.98 -30.42
N LEU A 315 13.73 -22.22 -29.48
CA LEU A 315 12.84 -21.09 -29.75
C LEU A 315 13.58 -19.78 -29.44
N THR A 316 13.52 -18.82 -30.34
CA THR A 316 14.02 -17.46 -30.10
C THR A 316 12.86 -16.54 -29.73
N ILE A 317 13.00 -15.79 -28.64
CA ILE A 317 12.05 -14.76 -28.19
C ILE A 317 12.78 -13.43 -28.14
N LYS A 318 12.30 -12.44 -28.88
CA LYS A 318 12.82 -11.08 -28.88
C LYS A 318 11.90 -10.19 -28.06
N VAL A 319 12.43 -9.65 -26.97
CA VAL A 319 11.78 -8.65 -26.14
C VAL A 319 12.30 -7.27 -26.53
N LYS A 320 11.39 -6.31 -26.76
CA LYS A 320 11.70 -4.93 -27.10
C LYS A 320 11.12 -3.99 -26.05
N ALA A 321 11.98 -3.20 -25.40
CA ALA A 321 11.58 -2.16 -24.46
C ALA A 321 10.94 -0.94 -25.16
N GLN A 322 10.35 -0.04 -24.38
CA GLN A 322 9.73 1.19 -24.90
C GLN A 322 10.75 2.10 -25.63
N ASP A 323 12.01 2.07 -25.22
CA ASP A 323 13.12 2.79 -25.86
C ASP A 323 13.60 2.17 -27.20
N ASN A 324 12.96 1.09 -27.63
CA ASN A 324 13.33 0.24 -28.78
C ASN A 324 14.60 -0.60 -28.61
N SER A 325 15.23 -0.59 -27.45
CA SER A 325 16.30 -1.55 -27.16
C SER A 325 15.73 -2.97 -27.13
N GLU A 326 16.46 -3.91 -27.72
CA GLU A 326 16.03 -5.30 -27.85
C GLU A 326 16.91 -6.22 -26.99
N LYS A 327 16.30 -7.31 -26.52
CA LYS A 327 16.99 -8.44 -25.91
C LYS A 327 16.46 -9.73 -26.51
N ILE A 328 17.38 -10.63 -26.85
CA ILE A 328 17.06 -11.92 -27.44
C ILE A 328 17.25 -13.00 -26.38
N TYR A 329 16.22 -13.82 -26.20
CA TYR A 329 16.24 -15.02 -25.39
C TYR A 329 16.21 -16.25 -26.29
N VAL A 330 17.05 -17.24 -25.96
CA VAL A 330 17.11 -18.51 -26.68
C VAL A 330 16.70 -19.63 -25.74
N VAL A 331 15.50 -20.15 -25.95
CA VAL A 331 14.90 -21.24 -25.19
C VAL A 331 15.36 -22.56 -25.78
N THR A 332 16.13 -23.32 -25.01
CA THR A 332 16.69 -24.62 -25.42
C THR A 332 16.34 -25.67 -24.36
N PRO A 333 15.20 -26.38 -24.50
CA PRO A 333 14.91 -27.50 -23.63
C PRO A 333 15.88 -28.65 -23.91
N THR A 334 16.27 -29.38 -22.87
CA THR A 334 17.15 -30.55 -22.99
C THR A 334 16.50 -31.77 -22.38
N VAL A 335 16.83 -32.94 -22.93
CA VAL A 335 16.44 -34.22 -22.32
C VAL A 335 17.56 -34.71 -21.44
N SER A 336 17.22 -35.04 -20.21
CA SER A 336 18.16 -35.63 -19.29
C SER A 336 18.56 -37.02 -19.76
N THR A 337 19.86 -37.29 -19.80
CA THR A 337 20.40 -38.64 -19.95
C THR A 337 20.54 -39.36 -18.61
N LYS A 338 20.17 -38.69 -17.50
CA LYS A 338 20.26 -39.24 -16.16
C LYS A 338 19.17 -40.29 -15.93
N LYS A 339 19.39 -41.12 -14.92
CA LYS A 339 18.38 -42.07 -14.41
C LYS A 339 17.26 -41.32 -13.71
N ASN A 340 16.01 -41.73 -13.95
CA ASN A 340 14.82 -41.06 -13.44
C ASN A 340 14.49 -41.55 -12.03
N VAL A 341 14.35 -40.64 -11.08
CA VAL A 341 14.04 -40.93 -9.68
C VAL A 341 12.69 -40.32 -9.35
N ALA A 342 11.74 -41.15 -8.90
CA ALA A 342 10.48 -40.67 -8.34
C ALA A 342 10.63 -40.42 -6.84
N LEU A 343 10.65 -39.16 -6.42
CA LEU A 343 10.59 -38.80 -5.00
C LEU A 343 9.13 -38.56 -4.61
N LEU A 344 8.51 -39.56 -3.97
CA LEU A 344 7.15 -39.46 -3.47
C LEU A 344 7.14 -38.68 -2.15
N SER A 345 6.55 -37.48 -2.15
CA SER A 345 6.33 -36.64 -0.97
C SER A 345 4.86 -36.29 -0.80
N ILE A 346 4.46 -35.84 0.39
CA ILE A 346 3.05 -35.51 0.65
C ILE A 346 2.54 -34.34 -0.23
N ASN A 347 3.43 -33.43 -0.61
CA ASN A 347 3.10 -32.23 -1.38
C ASN A 347 3.47 -32.33 -2.87
N GLY A 348 4.26 -33.33 -3.27
CA GLY A 348 4.81 -33.43 -4.63
C GLY A 348 5.78 -32.32 -4.97
N GLN A 349 6.47 -31.79 -3.95
CA GLN A 349 7.49 -30.74 -4.06
C GLN A 349 8.71 -31.14 -3.22
N ALA A 350 9.82 -30.42 -3.40
CA ALA A 350 10.99 -30.52 -2.53
C ALA A 350 10.69 -29.92 -1.16
N GLU A 351 11.14 -30.56 -0.09
CA GLU A 351 11.02 -30.03 1.27
C GLU A 351 12.27 -29.22 1.64
N SER A 352 12.13 -28.22 2.50
CA SER A 352 13.21 -27.26 2.85
C SER A 352 14.48 -27.89 3.44
N TYR A 353 14.43 -29.11 3.97
CA TYR A 353 15.56 -29.81 4.58
C TYR A 353 16.18 -30.89 3.67
N ASP A 354 15.71 -31.00 2.43
CA ASP A 354 16.17 -32.03 1.49
C ASP A 354 17.52 -31.71 0.82
N GLU A 355 18.16 -30.57 1.10
CA GLU A 355 19.39 -30.15 0.41
C GLU A 355 20.50 -31.22 0.39
N LYS A 356 20.68 -31.94 1.50
CA LYS A 356 21.66 -33.05 1.58
C LYS A 356 21.23 -34.29 0.78
N LEU A 357 19.93 -34.55 0.72
CA LEU A 357 19.38 -35.66 -0.06
C LEU A 357 19.44 -35.34 -1.56
N LEU A 358 19.00 -34.15 -1.95
CA LEU A 358 18.99 -33.68 -3.32
C LEU A 358 20.42 -33.51 -3.88
N SER A 359 21.38 -33.11 -3.05
CA SER A 359 22.79 -33.10 -3.47
C SER A 359 23.35 -34.51 -3.70
N ALA A 360 22.96 -35.51 -2.89
CA ALA A 360 23.30 -36.91 -3.17
C ALA A 360 22.66 -37.43 -4.47
N PHE A 361 21.48 -36.89 -4.83
CA PHE A 361 20.80 -37.20 -6.09
C PHE A 361 21.21 -36.30 -7.28
N ALA A 362 22.21 -35.43 -7.16
CA ALA A 362 22.65 -34.57 -8.27
C ALA A 362 22.95 -35.31 -9.60
N PRO A 363 23.49 -36.56 -9.60
CA PRO A 363 23.68 -37.36 -10.82
C PRO A 363 22.38 -37.91 -11.44
N TYR A 364 21.25 -37.79 -10.76
CA TYR A 364 19.95 -38.31 -11.17
C TYR A 364 19.00 -37.20 -11.61
N TYR A 365 17.96 -37.59 -12.32
CA TYR A 365 16.84 -36.71 -12.61
C TYR A 365 15.71 -36.97 -11.61
N VAL A 366 15.52 -36.06 -10.66
CA VAL A 366 14.52 -36.23 -9.59
C VAL A 366 13.21 -35.57 -9.99
N SER A 367 12.14 -36.37 -10.07
CA SER A 367 10.76 -35.90 -10.20
C SER A 367 10.05 -36.01 -8.87
N HIS A 368 9.45 -34.92 -8.41
CA HIS A 368 8.66 -34.91 -7.18
C HIS A 368 7.23 -35.35 -7.48
N LEU A 369 6.81 -36.46 -6.88
CA LEU A 369 5.48 -37.02 -7.03
C LEU A 369 4.67 -36.78 -5.77
N LYS A 370 3.43 -36.34 -5.93
CA LYS A 370 2.52 -36.14 -4.80
C LYS A 370 1.90 -37.47 -4.38
N ALA A 371 1.99 -37.79 -3.09
CA ALA A 371 1.28 -38.89 -2.48
C ALA A 371 -0.23 -38.62 -2.49
N GLN A 372 -0.96 -39.30 -3.37
CA GLN A 372 -2.39 -39.10 -3.55
C GLN A 372 -3.19 -39.68 -2.38
N ALA A 373 -4.34 -39.06 -2.10
CA ALA A 373 -5.30 -39.51 -1.08
C ALA A 373 -6.02 -40.80 -1.48
N THR A 374 -5.98 -41.18 -2.76
CA THR A 374 -6.46 -42.45 -3.29
C THR A 374 -5.31 -43.12 -4.03
N ALA A 375 -5.14 -44.43 -3.87
CA ALA A 375 -4.09 -45.15 -4.56
C ALA A 375 -4.32 -45.08 -6.09
N PRO A 376 -3.26 -44.89 -6.90
CA PRO A 376 -3.33 -45.11 -8.33
C PRO A 376 -3.91 -46.50 -8.64
N ALA A 377 -4.84 -46.58 -9.59
CA ALA A 377 -5.49 -47.83 -9.97
C ALA A 377 -4.46 -48.86 -10.51
N ASP A 378 -3.44 -48.38 -11.21
CA ASP A 378 -2.28 -49.14 -11.64
C ASP A 378 -1.00 -48.48 -11.11
N ILE A 379 -0.45 -49.05 -10.06
CA ILE A 379 0.77 -48.54 -9.42
C ILE A 379 2.03 -48.84 -10.24
N ALA A 380 2.00 -49.88 -11.08
CA ALA A 380 3.12 -50.20 -11.96
C ALA A 380 3.21 -49.19 -13.11
N ALA A 381 2.06 -48.83 -13.70
CA ALA A 381 1.98 -47.75 -14.67
C ALA A 381 2.39 -46.40 -14.07
N PHE A 382 1.96 -46.12 -12.82
CA PHE A 382 2.34 -44.89 -12.10
C PHE A 382 3.86 -44.70 -11.97
N TYR A 383 4.60 -45.80 -11.79
CA TYR A 383 6.08 -45.78 -11.66
C TYR A 383 6.84 -46.28 -12.89
N ALA A 384 6.17 -46.52 -14.03
CA ALA A 384 6.77 -47.22 -15.17
C ALA A 384 8.07 -46.56 -15.66
N ASN A 385 8.06 -45.21 -15.70
CA ASN A 385 9.11 -44.37 -16.24
C ASN A 385 10.27 -44.08 -15.27
N TYR A 386 10.20 -44.57 -14.03
CA TYR A 386 11.21 -44.30 -13.01
C TYR A 386 12.12 -45.51 -12.79
N ASP A 387 13.42 -45.25 -12.67
CA ASP A 387 14.44 -46.26 -12.38
C ASP A 387 14.54 -46.54 -10.87
N LEU A 388 14.25 -45.54 -10.03
CA LEU A 388 14.27 -45.63 -8.57
C LEU A 388 13.05 -44.92 -7.98
N ILE A 389 12.42 -45.55 -6.99
CA ILE A 389 11.36 -44.94 -6.18
C ILE A 389 11.95 -44.55 -4.83
N VAL A 390 11.80 -43.29 -4.44
CA VAL A 390 12.17 -42.79 -3.11
C VAL A 390 10.90 -42.42 -2.37
N LEU A 391 10.63 -43.12 -1.27
CA LEU A 391 9.51 -42.80 -0.38
C LEU A 391 10.00 -41.84 0.69
N HIS A 392 9.56 -40.58 0.62
CA HIS A 392 9.96 -39.58 1.60
C HIS A 392 9.36 -39.86 2.99
N SER A 393 10.05 -39.44 4.04
CA SER A 393 9.68 -39.69 5.44
C SER A 393 8.36 -39.03 5.85
N ASN A 394 8.00 -37.91 5.21
CA ASN A 394 6.78 -37.15 5.50
C ASN A 394 5.49 -37.79 4.95
N VAL A 395 5.58 -38.84 4.14
CA VAL A 395 4.39 -39.54 3.63
C VAL A 395 3.87 -40.45 4.73
N ALA A 396 2.62 -40.31 5.18
CA ALA A 396 2.08 -41.15 6.27
C ALA A 396 2.16 -42.66 5.97
N GLY A 397 2.32 -43.49 7.02
CA GLY A 397 2.29 -44.97 6.95
C GLY A 397 1.05 -45.52 6.24
N ALA A 398 -0.09 -44.92 6.52
CA ALA A 398 -1.39 -45.29 5.97
C ALA A 398 -1.75 -44.60 4.65
N ASN A 399 -0.85 -43.80 4.06
CA ASN A 399 -1.16 -43.13 2.80
C ASN A 399 -1.43 -44.17 1.69
N PRO A 400 -2.55 -44.08 0.94
CA PRO A 400 -2.92 -45.10 -0.05
C PRO A 400 -1.89 -45.29 -1.17
N THR A 401 -1.28 -44.22 -1.66
CA THR A 401 -0.21 -44.31 -2.69
C THR A 401 1.02 -45.02 -2.13
N ALA A 402 1.44 -44.68 -0.91
CA ALA A 402 2.55 -45.34 -0.24
C ALA A 402 2.28 -46.84 0.01
N LEU A 403 1.07 -47.19 0.47
CA LEU A 403 0.67 -48.58 0.68
C LEU A 403 0.63 -49.38 -0.62
N ALA A 404 0.13 -48.78 -1.71
CA ALA A 404 0.12 -49.42 -3.03
C ALA A 404 1.54 -49.65 -3.57
N THR A 405 2.49 -48.77 -3.22
CA THR A 405 3.90 -48.88 -3.66
C THR A 405 4.56 -50.19 -3.23
N LYS A 406 4.04 -50.90 -2.21
CA LYS A 406 4.52 -52.25 -1.84
C LYS A 406 4.47 -53.26 -3.00
N ALA A 407 3.58 -53.06 -3.97
CA ALA A 407 3.47 -53.93 -5.15
C ALA A 407 4.65 -53.75 -6.12
N MET A 408 5.46 -52.71 -5.95
CA MET A 408 6.68 -52.47 -6.73
C MET A 408 7.91 -53.16 -6.13
N VAL A 409 7.79 -53.80 -4.96
CA VAL A 409 8.86 -54.60 -4.37
C VAL A 409 9.27 -55.70 -5.34
N SER A 410 10.58 -55.84 -5.56
CA SER A 410 11.19 -56.73 -6.55
C SER A 410 10.89 -56.41 -8.03
N VAL A 411 10.15 -55.34 -8.31
CA VAL A 411 9.89 -54.82 -9.68
C VAL A 411 10.80 -53.62 -9.96
N LYS A 412 10.91 -52.69 -9.00
CA LYS A 412 11.77 -51.52 -9.06
C LYS A 412 12.56 -51.39 -7.75
N PRO A 413 13.78 -50.86 -7.77
CA PRO A 413 14.47 -50.41 -6.56
C PRO A 413 13.62 -49.39 -5.80
N ILE A 414 13.53 -49.56 -4.48
CA ILE A 414 12.80 -48.65 -3.58
C ILE A 414 13.74 -48.23 -2.45
N LEU A 415 13.98 -46.93 -2.32
CA LEU A 415 14.62 -46.33 -1.15
C LEU A 415 13.53 -45.75 -0.24
N ASN A 416 13.33 -46.36 0.92
CA ASN A 416 12.37 -45.86 1.90
C ASN A 416 13.07 -45.00 2.94
N LEU A 417 12.75 -43.71 2.98
CA LEU A 417 13.31 -42.74 3.91
C LEU A 417 12.49 -42.61 5.21
N LYS A 418 11.47 -43.46 5.44
CA LYS A 418 10.76 -43.53 6.72
C LYS A 418 11.69 -44.00 7.83
N ALA A 419 12.34 -42.99 8.41
CA ALA A 419 13.14 -42.91 9.62
C ALA A 419 13.96 -44.15 10.03
N PHE A 420 15.28 -43.99 9.95
CA PHE A 420 16.19 -44.52 10.94
C PHE A 420 16.60 -43.39 11.90
N PHE A 421 16.45 -43.58 13.20
CA PHE A 421 16.94 -42.72 14.27
C PHE A 421 18.20 -43.35 14.85
N TYR A 422 19.29 -42.60 14.96
CA TYR A 422 20.51 -43.05 15.66
C TYR A 422 20.40 -42.68 17.14
N ASN A 423 20.02 -43.62 17.98
CA ASN A 423 19.91 -43.47 19.43
C ASN A 423 20.73 -44.56 20.13
N ALA A 424 21.44 -44.20 21.20
CA ALA A 424 22.28 -45.14 21.97
C ALA A 424 23.21 -45.96 21.06
N ASP A 425 23.91 -45.26 20.16
CA ASP A 425 24.84 -45.83 19.20
C ASP A 425 24.26 -46.87 18.21
N ARG A 426 22.94 -46.87 17.97
CA ARG A 426 22.29 -47.74 16.98
C ARG A 426 21.16 -47.06 16.20
N TRP A 427 20.98 -47.49 14.95
CA TRP A 427 19.89 -47.08 14.07
C TRP A 427 18.58 -47.83 14.40
N SER A 428 17.45 -47.12 14.52
CA SER A 428 16.12 -47.67 14.88
C SER A 428 14.97 -46.99 14.13
N TRP A 429 13.84 -47.68 13.89
CA TRP A 429 12.75 -47.21 13.03
C TRP A 429 11.74 -46.21 13.65
N SER A 430 11.90 -45.78 14.91
CA SER A 430 11.01 -44.78 15.54
C SER A 430 11.61 -44.08 16.78
N THR A 431 11.04 -42.93 17.17
CA THR A 431 11.28 -42.23 18.45
C THR A 431 10.48 -42.81 19.62
N ALA A 432 9.51 -43.69 19.35
CA ALA A 432 8.72 -44.36 20.38
C ALA A 432 9.41 -45.67 20.80
N THR A 433 9.43 -45.95 22.09
CA THR A 433 9.78 -47.26 22.64
C THR A 433 9.14 -48.40 21.83
N PRO A 434 9.78 -49.58 21.73
CA PRO A 434 9.52 -50.58 20.69
C PRO A 434 8.08 -51.06 20.73
N GLN A 435 7.23 -50.45 19.91
CA GLN A 435 5.86 -50.87 19.67
C GLN A 435 5.74 -51.31 18.22
N ASN A 436 6.04 -52.59 18.04
CA ASN A 436 5.41 -53.51 17.09
C ASN A 436 5.03 -52.93 15.72
N ALA A 437 6.02 -52.85 14.84
CA ALA A 437 5.82 -53.32 13.48
C ALA A 437 6.65 -54.60 13.31
N SER A 438 5.97 -55.71 13.03
CA SER A 438 6.59 -56.93 12.51
C SER A 438 7.47 -56.57 11.32
N ALA A 439 8.67 -57.12 11.24
CA ALA A 439 9.61 -56.91 10.14
C ALA A 439 8.88 -57.02 8.78
N GLY A 440 8.66 -55.87 8.15
CA GLY A 440 8.20 -55.80 6.76
C GLY A 440 9.43 -55.95 5.89
N SER A 441 9.78 -57.21 5.60
CA SER A 441 10.66 -57.66 4.51
C SER A 441 11.68 -56.63 4.02
N ASP A 442 12.95 -56.83 4.39
CA ASP A 442 14.00 -56.60 3.38
C ASP A 442 13.50 -57.32 2.14
N SER A 443 13.23 -56.58 1.06
CA SER A 443 13.03 -57.22 -0.23
C SER A 443 14.34 -57.90 -0.55
N ALA A 444 14.35 -59.20 -0.30
CA ALA A 444 15.44 -60.11 -0.57
C ALA A 444 16.09 -59.76 -1.91
N PHE A 445 17.41 -59.60 -1.88
CA PHE A 445 18.29 -59.53 -3.03
C PHE A 445 17.74 -58.69 -4.19
N VAL A 446 17.97 -57.38 -4.16
CA VAL A 446 18.08 -56.60 -5.40
C VAL A 446 19.08 -57.37 -6.28
N SER A 447 18.65 -57.82 -7.47
CA SER A 447 19.55 -58.46 -8.44
C SER A 447 20.85 -57.66 -8.52
N SER A 448 22.02 -58.29 -8.60
CA SER A 448 23.29 -57.56 -8.76
C SER A 448 23.29 -56.67 -10.00
N SER A 449 22.43 -56.95 -10.98
CA SER A 449 22.21 -56.09 -12.15
C SER A 449 21.41 -54.80 -11.88
N LEU A 450 20.77 -54.68 -10.71
CA LEU A 450 19.95 -53.55 -10.26
C LEU A 450 20.58 -52.81 -9.07
N GLN A 451 21.72 -53.27 -8.56
CA GLN A 451 22.47 -52.66 -7.43
C GLN A 451 23.48 -51.60 -7.87
N ASN A 452 23.81 -51.53 -9.17
CA ASN A 452 24.78 -50.58 -9.74
C ASN A 452 24.09 -49.43 -10.46
#